data_AF-A0A354FT59-F1
#
_entry.id   AF-A0A354FT59-F1
#
_cell.length_a   1.000
_cell.length_b   1.000
_cell.length_c   1.000
_cell.angle_alpha   90.00
_cell.angle_beta   90.00
_cell.angle_gamma   90.00
#
_symmetry.space_group_name_H-M   'P 1'
#
loop_
_entity.id
_entity.type
_entity.pdbx_description
1 polymer ?
#
loop_
_entity_poly.entity_id
_entity_poly.type
_entity_poly.pdbx_seq_one_letter_code
_entity_poly.pdbx_strand_id
1 'polypeptide(L)'
;MAGWTYGRRQGHFLAIGTPEEAQRKFQTELKTLDGKTVKIPESSDGKWTVISFVPTGAGNGYLQRYASFVSARPFQDTNLIVAVLDDDVETAGKLLKEKAAELEKRRQQPDSFPTLLVPGGLQNPIVRKLGMITDEEKPKNNILMLRPDGSIAVALSGLVMGAQKGSVIQNVIEFHDEEMIDKALAKGDLDEAKRLAFAHAPVEQVRPEDAPRNWKPKKLTVPHLRSRAKVYLAMGELKAAQADIQEVYLKVNTAAGYISMRTEELEETEALKATILAALEKEE
;
A
#
# COMPACT_ATOMS: atom_id res chain seq x y z
N MET A 1 -15.17 10.40 27.75
CA MET A 1 -15.38 10.10 26.32
C MET A 1 -14.37 10.74 25.36
N ALA A 2 -13.61 11.78 25.73
CA ALA A 2 -12.69 12.47 24.81
C ALA A 2 -11.43 11.66 24.38
N GLY A 3 -10.92 10.76 25.22
CA GLY A 3 -9.70 9.99 24.89
C GLY A 3 -9.88 8.92 23.80
N TRP A 4 -11.10 8.39 23.63
CA TRP A 4 -11.39 7.35 22.63
C TRP A 4 -11.43 7.89 21.20
N THR A 5 -11.99 9.10 21.02
CA THR A 5 -12.07 9.76 19.71
C THR A 5 -10.70 10.26 19.25
N TYR A 6 -9.86 10.74 20.18
CA TYR A 6 -8.50 11.19 19.89
C TYR A 6 -7.63 10.08 19.30
N GLY A 7 -7.59 8.90 19.95
CA GLY A 7 -6.81 7.76 19.46
C GLY A 7 -7.28 7.22 18.11
N ARG A 8 -8.58 7.30 17.80
CA ARG A 8 -9.14 6.93 16.49
C ARG A 8 -8.71 7.91 15.40
N ARG A 9 -8.77 9.22 15.66
CA ARG A 9 -8.34 10.26 14.72
C ARG A 9 -6.84 10.19 14.44
N GLN A 10 -6.02 10.07 15.49
CA GLN A 10 -4.57 9.93 15.34
C GLN A 10 -4.21 8.67 14.52
N GLY A 11 -4.85 7.54 14.83
CA GLY A 11 -4.64 6.29 14.08
C GLY A 11 -5.06 6.39 12.61
N HIS A 12 -6.13 7.13 12.31
CA HIS A 12 -6.59 7.38 10.94
C HIS A 12 -5.56 8.21 10.16
N PHE A 13 -5.14 9.37 10.67
CA PHE A 13 -4.16 10.23 9.98
C PHE A 13 -2.81 9.55 9.77
N LEU A 14 -2.31 8.81 10.75
CA LEU A 14 -1.08 8.04 10.60
C LEU A 14 -1.20 6.88 9.60
N ALA A 15 -2.42 6.37 9.38
CA ALA A 15 -2.68 5.28 8.44
C ALA A 15 -2.93 5.75 7.00
N ILE A 16 -3.35 7.00 6.78
CA ILE A 16 -3.47 7.58 5.42
C ILE A 16 -2.12 7.50 4.73
N GLY A 17 -1.05 7.88 5.44
CA GLY A 17 0.31 7.83 4.92
C GLY A 17 0.57 8.83 3.81
N THR A 18 0.13 10.08 3.99
CA THR A 18 0.31 11.17 3.01
C THR A 18 1.72 11.14 2.42
N PRO A 19 1.86 10.83 1.11
CA PRO A 19 3.17 10.72 0.47
C PRO A 19 3.92 12.05 0.54
N GLU A 20 5.23 11.98 0.70
CA GLU A 20 6.08 13.15 0.66
C GLU A 20 6.06 13.75 -0.75
N GLU A 21 5.67 15.02 -0.90
CA GLU A 21 5.69 15.71 -2.20
C GLU A 21 7.11 15.93 -2.75
N ALA A 22 8.14 15.77 -1.90
CA ALA A 22 9.51 15.99 -2.30
C ALA A 22 10.06 14.89 -3.20
N GLN A 23 10.78 15.30 -4.24
CA GLN A 23 11.44 14.43 -5.21
C GLN A 23 12.78 13.86 -4.70
N ARG A 24 12.93 13.70 -3.39
CA ARG A 24 14.18 13.21 -2.80
C ARG A 24 14.39 11.76 -3.23
N LYS A 25 15.47 11.50 -3.96
CA LYS A 25 15.88 10.14 -4.32
C LYS A 25 16.60 9.48 -3.15
N PHE A 26 16.26 8.22 -2.90
CA PHE A 26 16.97 7.39 -1.94
C PHE A 26 17.89 6.45 -2.69
N GLN A 27 19.16 6.41 -2.30
CA GLN A 27 20.14 5.48 -2.85
C GLN A 27 20.82 4.71 -1.73
N THR A 28 20.87 3.39 -1.87
CA THR A 28 21.64 2.51 -0.98
C THR A 28 22.03 1.21 -1.67
N GLU A 29 23.05 0.57 -1.13
CA GLU A 29 23.44 -0.78 -1.49
C GLU A 29 23.08 -1.74 -0.36
N LEU A 30 22.39 -2.82 -0.71
CA LEU A 30 22.05 -3.94 0.17
C LEU A 30 22.74 -5.20 -0.33
N LYS A 31 22.83 -6.23 0.51
CA LYS A 31 23.41 -7.52 0.13
C LYS A 31 22.40 -8.65 0.21
N THR A 32 22.41 -9.54 -0.75
CA THR A 32 21.72 -10.82 -0.64
C THR A 32 22.46 -11.75 0.32
N LEU A 33 21.82 -12.85 0.75
CA LEU A 33 22.47 -13.87 1.58
C LEU A 33 23.64 -14.57 0.85
N ASP A 34 23.65 -14.59 -0.49
CA ASP A 34 24.77 -15.07 -1.30
C ASP A 34 25.82 -13.98 -1.59
N GLY A 35 25.71 -12.81 -0.92
CA GLY A 35 26.72 -11.75 -0.97
C GLY A 35 26.68 -10.84 -2.20
N LYS A 36 25.72 -11.04 -3.11
CA LYS A 36 25.52 -10.14 -4.26
C LYS A 36 24.96 -8.79 -3.81
N THR A 37 25.51 -7.72 -4.35
CA THR A 37 25.04 -6.35 -4.13
C THR A 37 23.76 -6.08 -4.90
N VAL A 38 22.78 -5.50 -4.21
CA VAL A 38 21.51 -5.01 -4.74
C VAL A 38 21.48 -3.50 -4.55
N LYS A 39 21.35 -2.75 -5.64
CA LYS A 39 21.33 -1.27 -5.62
C LYS A 39 19.89 -0.79 -5.66
N ILE A 40 19.50 0.02 -4.70
CA ILE A 40 18.17 0.63 -4.62
C ILE A 40 18.33 2.11 -4.99
N PRO A 41 17.51 2.66 -5.92
CA PRO A 41 16.31 2.07 -6.52
C PRO A 41 16.57 1.36 -7.85
N GLU A 42 17.81 1.18 -8.29
CA GLU A 42 18.13 0.65 -9.62
C GLU A 42 17.56 -0.76 -9.85
N SER A 43 17.50 -1.59 -8.80
CA SER A 43 16.91 -2.95 -8.84
C SER A 43 15.39 -2.97 -8.62
N SER A 44 14.73 -1.81 -8.57
CA SER A 44 13.29 -1.71 -8.40
C SER A 44 12.52 -1.90 -9.71
N ASP A 45 13.20 -1.90 -10.86
CA ASP A 45 12.63 -2.11 -12.19
C ASP A 45 11.43 -1.19 -12.51
N GLY A 46 11.46 0.05 -12.02
CA GLY A 46 10.37 1.00 -12.22
C GLY A 46 9.08 0.66 -11.46
N LYS A 47 9.16 -0.17 -10.42
CA LYS A 47 8.03 -0.57 -9.57
C LYS A 47 8.04 0.15 -8.24
N TRP A 48 6.87 0.26 -7.62
CA TRP A 48 6.78 0.58 -6.20
C TRP A 48 7.67 -0.37 -5.41
N THR A 49 8.50 0.15 -4.51
CA THR A 49 9.39 -0.70 -3.70
C THR A 49 9.19 -0.40 -2.24
N VAL A 50 8.72 -1.42 -1.50
CA VAL A 50 8.48 -1.34 -0.06
C VAL A 50 9.56 -2.14 0.65
N ILE A 51 10.39 -1.44 1.43
CA ILE A 51 11.47 -2.03 2.21
C ILE A 51 11.09 -1.97 3.68
N SER A 52 10.99 -3.14 4.33
CA SER A 52 10.85 -3.25 5.77
C SER A 52 12.19 -3.54 6.40
N PHE A 53 12.73 -2.56 7.12
CA PHE A 53 13.93 -2.74 7.92
C PHE A 53 13.58 -3.41 9.25
N VAL A 54 14.20 -4.57 9.49
CA VAL A 54 14.02 -5.39 10.68
C VAL A 54 15.37 -5.57 11.38
N PRO A 55 15.41 -5.65 12.72
CA PRO A 55 16.69 -5.78 13.43
C PRO A 55 17.35 -7.14 13.21
N THR A 56 16.58 -8.23 13.04
CA THR A 56 17.13 -9.58 12.85
C THR A 56 16.34 -10.36 11.81
N GLY A 57 16.94 -11.44 11.28
CA GLY A 57 16.31 -12.36 10.32
C GLY A 57 15.06 -13.07 10.84
N ALA A 58 14.85 -13.12 12.16
CA ALA A 58 13.60 -13.63 12.74
C ALA A 58 12.40 -12.76 12.35
N GLY A 59 12.62 -11.43 12.27
CA GLY A 59 11.61 -10.43 11.91
C GLY A 59 10.28 -10.57 12.67
N ASN A 60 9.25 -9.82 12.26
CA ASN A 60 7.89 -9.95 12.83
C ASN A 60 6.82 -10.23 11.77
N GLY A 61 7.24 -10.57 10.55
CA GLY A 61 6.34 -10.95 9.44
C GLY A 61 5.41 -9.83 8.98
N TYR A 62 5.69 -8.56 9.27
CA TYR A 62 4.77 -7.46 8.95
C TYR A 62 4.44 -7.36 7.46
N LEU A 63 5.42 -7.52 6.56
CA LEU A 63 5.17 -7.50 5.12
C LEU A 63 4.35 -8.69 4.62
N GLN A 64 4.31 -9.82 5.35
CA GLN A 64 3.57 -11.00 4.92
C GLN A 64 2.06 -10.75 4.80
N ARG A 65 1.52 -9.81 5.59
CA ARG A 65 0.11 -9.38 5.47
C ARG A 65 -0.21 -8.69 4.13
N TYR A 66 0.81 -8.21 3.42
CA TYR A 66 0.68 -7.51 2.14
C TYR A 66 0.99 -8.40 0.94
N ALA A 67 1.46 -9.62 1.14
CA ALA A 67 1.78 -10.54 0.05
C ALA A 67 0.55 -10.78 -0.85
N SER A 68 -0.63 -11.01 -0.27
CA SER A 68 -1.87 -11.19 -1.04
C SER A 68 -2.32 -9.91 -1.75
N PHE A 69 -2.15 -8.74 -1.12
CA PHE A 69 -2.44 -7.45 -1.75
C PHE A 69 -1.57 -7.25 -2.99
N VAL A 70 -0.25 -7.42 -2.86
CA VAL A 70 0.71 -7.24 -3.96
C VAL A 70 0.50 -8.27 -5.08
N SER A 71 0.34 -9.55 -4.75
CA SER A 71 0.11 -10.60 -5.75
C SER A 71 -1.21 -10.44 -6.51
N ALA A 72 -2.21 -9.79 -5.93
CA ALA A 72 -3.49 -9.53 -6.56
C ALA A 72 -3.51 -8.25 -7.42
N ARG A 73 -2.40 -7.48 -7.48
CA ARG A 73 -2.34 -6.27 -8.29
C ARG A 73 -2.29 -6.62 -9.78
N PRO A 74 -3.07 -5.93 -10.63
CA PRO A 74 -3.18 -6.27 -12.05
C PRO A 74 -1.87 -6.05 -12.83
N PHE A 75 -1.04 -5.09 -12.40
CA PHE A 75 0.16 -4.69 -13.14
C PHE A 75 1.47 -5.25 -12.56
N GLN A 76 1.41 -6.04 -11.47
CA GLN A 76 2.60 -6.58 -10.80
C GLN A 76 3.70 -5.53 -10.57
N ASP A 77 3.26 -4.34 -10.17
CA ASP A 77 3.98 -3.07 -10.12
C ASP A 77 4.51 -2.74 -8.73
N THR A 78 4.55 -3.72 -7.82
CA THR A 78 5.00 -3.54 -6.43
C THR A 78 5.96 -4.66 -6.02
N ASN A 79 7.12 -4.27 -5.49
CA ASN A 79 8.12 -5.13 -4.89
C ASN A 79 8.10 -4.98 -3.37
N LEU A 80 8.14 -6.11 -2.66
CA LEU A 80 8.34 -6.17 -1.21
C LEU A 80 9.77 -6.65 -0.94
N ILE A 81 10.43 -6.04 0.04
CA ILE A 81 11.80 -6.40 0.47
C ILE A 81 11.86 -6.36 1.99
N VAL A 82 12.45 -7.38 2.60
CA VAL A 82 12.91 -7.30 3.99
C VAL A 82 14.39 -6.97 4.01
N ALA A 83 14.79 -5.96 4.77
CA ALA A 83 16.18 -5.59 4.96
C ALA A 83 16.56 -5.81 6.44
N VAL A 84 17.42 -6.78 6.71
CA VAL A 84 17.93 -7.06 8.06
C VAL A 84 19.02 -6.05 8.38
N LEU A 85 18.91 -5.40 9.53
CA LEU A 85 19.89 -4.43 10.06
C LEU A 85 21.09 -5.14 10.71
N ASP A 86 21.58 -6.15 10.02
CA ASP A 86 22.72 -7.00 10.36
C ASP A 86 23.36 -7.44 9.04
N ASP A 87 24.67 -7.72 9.06
CA ASP A 87 25.41 -8.25 7.93
C ASP A 87 26.04 -9.63 8.19
N ASP A 88 25.76 -10.24 9.34
CA ASP A 88 26.07 -11.66 9.59
C ASP A 88 25.14 -12.59 8.80
N VAL A 89 25.66 -13.08 7.67
CA VAL A 89 24.99 -14.02 6.77
C VAL A 89 24.64 -15.33 7.45
N GLU A 90 25.51 -15.87 8.31
CA GLU A 90 25.29 -17.17 8.95
C GLU A 90 24.16 -17.08 9.97
N THR A 91 24.20 -16.05 10.82
CA THR A 91 23.17 -15.79 11.82
C THR A 91 21.83 -15.47 11.16
N ALA A 92 21.81 -14.58 10.16
CA ALA A 92 20.59 -14.26 9.42
C ALA A 92 20.01 -15.51 8.72
N GLY A 93 20.86 -16.30 8.06
CA GLY A 93 20.47 -17.53 7.38
C GLY A 93 19.89 -18.58 8.34
N LYS A 94 20.45 -18.72 9.54
CA LYS A 94 19.91 -19.60 10.59
C LYS A 94 18.53 -19.14 11.05
N LEU A 95 18.38 -17.86 11.40
CA LEU A 95 17.11 -17.31 11.87
C LEU A 95 15.99 -17.40 10.81
N LEU A 96 16.33 -17.19 9.54
CA LEU A 96 15.36 -17.33 8.44
C LEU A 96 14.88 -18.78 8.28
N LYS A 97 15.77 -19.77 8.45
CA LYS A 97 15.38 -21.19 8.42
C LYS A 97 14.48 -21.54 9.60
N GLU A 98 14.80 -21.05 10.80
CA GLU A 98 13.97 -21.25 11.99
C GLU A 98 12.57 -20.64 11.82
N LYS A 99 12.51 -19.41 11.29
CA LYS A 99 11.26 -18.74 10.93
C LYS A 99 10.46 -19.53 9.90
N ALA A 100 11.09 -20.01 8.83
CA ALA A 100 10.42 -20.80 7.80
C ALA A 100 9.82 -22.10 8.39
N ALA A 101 10.58 -22.81 9.23
CA ALA A 101 10.10 -24.00 9.92
C ALA A 101 8.93 -23.70 10.88
N GLU A 102 8.93 -22.53 11.53
CA GLU A 102 7.82 -22.10 12.38
C GLU A 102 6.57 -21.76 11.57
N LEU A 103 6.71 -21.07 10.44
CA LEU A 103 5.60 -20.78 9.52
C LEU A 103 5.00 -22.09 8.99
N GLU A 104 5.82 -23.05 8.62
CA GLU A 104 5.38 -24.38 8.17
C GLU A 104 4.59 -25.12 9.25
N LYS A 105 5.08 -25.13 10.50
CA LYS A 105 4.34 -25.68 11.66
C LYS A 105 2.98 -25.03 11.84
N ARG A 106 2.88 -23.72 11.56
CA ARG A 106 1.63 -22.95 11.61
C ARG A 106 0.79 -23.06 10.34
N ARG A 107 1.23 -23.86 9.35
CA ARG A 107 0.61 -23.99 8.01
C ARG A 107 0.47 -22.67 7.28
N GLN A 108 1.41 -21.76 7.52
CA GLN A 108 1.50 -20.48 6.84
C GLN A 108 2.49 -20.59 5.69
N GLN A 109 2.20 -19.88 4.59
CA GLN A 109 3.13 -19.82 3.47
C GLN A 109 4.41 -19.08 3.89
N PRO A 110 5.59 -19.51 3.38
CA PRO A 110 6.82 -18.76 3.57
C PRO A 110 6.70 -17.38 2.92
N ASP A 111 7.59 -16.47 3.32
CA ASP A 111 7.69 -15.16 2.69
C ASP A 111 8.01 -15.32 1.19
N SER A 112 7.23 -14.68 0.33
CA SER A 112 7.42 -14.74 -1.14
C SER A 112 8.40 -13.70 -1.67
N PHE A 113 8.94 -12.86 -0.79
CA PHE A 113 9.79 -11.71 -1.11
C PHE A 113 11.23 -11.91 -0.61
N PRO A 114 12.22 -11.27 -1.27
CA PRO A 114 13.63 -11.41 -0.87
C PRO A 114 13.90 -10.79 0.51
N THR A 115 14.83 -11.45 1.22
CA THR A 115 15.47 -10.88 2.41
C THR A 115 16.89 -10.47 2.05
N LEU A 116 17.21 -9.21 2.32
CA LEU A 116 18.51 -8.59 2.10
C LEU A 116 19.13 -8.18 3.45
N LEU A 117 20.44 -7.98 3.46
CA LEU A 117 21.26 -7.54 4.58
C LEU A 117 21.72 -6.11 4.34
N VAL A 118 21.76 -5.33 5.41
CA VAL A 118 22.24 -3.94 5.40
C VAL A 118 23.72 -3.97 5.80
N PRO A 119 24.67 -3.61 4.90
CA PRO A 119 26.10 -3.63 5.22
C PRO A 119 26.42 -2.78 6.44
N GLY A 120 27.17 -3.30 7.41
CA GLY A 120 27.45 -2.63 8.68
C GLY A 120 26.27 -2.53 9.64
N GLY A 121 25.15 -3.21 9.34
CA GLY A 121 23.97 -3.35 10.19
C GLY A 121 23.45 -2.03 10.75
N LEU A 122 23.29 -1.95 12.07
CA LEU A 122 22.83 -0.76 12.79
C LEU A 122 23.76 0.46 12.67
N GLN A 123 25.04 0.26 12.34
CA GLN A 123 25.99 1.36 12.14
C GLN A 123 25.91 1.97 10.74
N ASN A 124 25.11 1.38 9.83
CA ASN A 124 24.94 1.91 8.50
C ASN A 124 24.33 3.33 8.54
N PRO A 125 24.88 4.30 7.77
CA PRO A 125 24.35 5.66 7.71
C PRO A 125 22.86 5.76 7.37
N ILE A 126 22.29 4.79 6.64
CA ILE A 126 20.86 4.79 6.30
C ILE A 126 19.95 4.77 7.53
N VAL A 127 20.39 4.13 8.62
CA VAL A 127 19.63 4.03 9.88
C VAL A 127 19.37 5.43 10.44
N ARG A 128 20.41 6.27 10.49
CA ARG A 128 20.31 7.66 10.96
C ARG A 128 19.59 8.55 9.94
N LYS A 129 19.89 8.40 8.64
CA LYS A 129 19.29 9.22 7.56
C LYS A 129 17.78 9.04 7.47
N LEU A 130 17.28 7.83 7.70
CA LEU A 130 15.85 7.52 7.66
C LEU A 130 15.17 7.62 9.03
N GLY A 131 15.90 8.07 10.07
CA GLY A 131 15.35 8.19 11.43
C GLY A 131 14.80 6.88 11.98
N MET A 132 15.45 5.76 11.63
CA MET A 132 15.00 4.44 12.06
C MET A 132 15.15 4.29 13.56
N ILE A 133 14.15 3.64 14.17
CA ILE A 133 14.16 3.32 15.58
C ILE A 133 14.01 1.81 15.70
N THR A 134 15.05 1.19 16.27
CA THR A 134 15.10 -0.22 16.61
C THR A 134 15.20 -0.35 18.12
N ASP A 135 14.43 -1.27 18.68
CA ASP A 135 14.44 -1.62 20.08
C ASP A 135 14.78 -3.12 20.14
N GLU A 136 15.82 -3.48 20.89
CA GLU A 136 16.31 -4.85 21.00
C GLU A 136 15.29 -5.76 21.72
N GLU A 137 14.50 -5.22 22.66
CA GLU A 137 13.50 -5.99 23.40
C GLU A 137 12.17 -6.10 22.64
N LYS A 138 11.82 -5.06 21.87
CA LYS A 138 10.59 -5.01 21.05
C LYS A 138 10.89 -4.54 19.63
N PRO A 139 11.38 -5.43 18.76
CA PRO A 139 11.77 -5.07 17.41
C PRO A 139 10.63 -4.41 16.64
N LYS A 140 10.78 -3.11 16.38
CA LYS A 140 9.82 -2.32 15.59
C LYS A 140 10.27 -2.29 14.14
N ASN A 141 9.30 -2.39 13.22
CA ASN A 141 9.60 -2.24 11.80
C ASN A 141 9.76 -0.78 11.43
N ASN A 142 10.72 -0.52 10.56
CA ASN A 142 10.82 0.76 9.87
C ASN A 142 10.50 0.50 8.39
N ILE A 143 9.61 1.28 7.80
CA ILE A 143 9.18 1.10 6.41
C ILE A 143 9.72 2.24 5.56
N LEU A 144 10.28 1.91 4.41
CA LEU A 144 10.56 2.86 3.34
C LEU A 144 9.75 2.44 2.12
N MET A 145 9.05 3.40 1.52
CA MET A 145 8.34 3.22 0.26
C MET A 145 8.97 4.13 -0.79
N LEU A 146 9.36 3.55 -1.91
CA LEU A 146 9.86 4.25 -3.08
C LEU A 146 8.83 4.19 -4.19
N ARG A 147 8.63 5.32 -4.86
CA ARG A 147 7.85 5.39 -6.10
C ARG A 147 8.59 4.66 -7.23
N PRO A 148 7.88 4.33 -8.33
CA PRO A 148 8.48 3.86 -9.58
C PRO A 148 9.71 4.62 -10.07
N ASP A 149 9.76 5.94 -9.85
CA ASP A 149 10.88 6.81 -10.26
C ASP A 149 12.08 6.82 -9.30
N GLY A 150 12.01 6.06 -8.20
CA GLY A 150 13.03 5.96 -7.16
C GLY A 150 13.00 7.09 -6.11
N SER A 151 12.04 8.01 -6.19
CA SER A 151 11.81 9.01 -5.15
C SER A 151 11.16 8.38 -3.91
N ILE A 152 11.42 8.96 -2.74
CA ILE A 152 10.78 8.54 -1.49
C ILE A 152 9.32 8.94 -1.52
N ALA A 153 8.42 7.96 -1.42
CA ALA A 153 7.01 8.21 -1.16
C ALA A 153 6.77 8.39 0.33
N VAL A 154 7.24 7.47 1.17
CA VAL A 154 7.02 7.51 2.62
C VAL A 154 8.20 6.84 3.34
N ALA A 155 8.62 7.41 4.47
CA ALA A 155 9.51 6.77 5.43
C ALA A 155 8.85 6.75 6.82
N LEU A 156 8.57 5.56 7.35
CA LEU A 156 7.91 5.36 8.64
C LEU A 156 8.90 4.73 9.63
N SER A 157 9.14 5.42 10.73
CA SER A 157 9.93 4.86 11.84
C SER A 157 9.11 3.86 12.66
N GLY A 158 9.80 3.04 13.45
CA GLY A 158 9.20 2.09 14.38
C GLY A 158 8.20 2.72 15.34
N LEU A 159 8.37 3.99 15.72
CA LEU A 159 7.41 4.72 16.56
C LEU A 159 6.06 4.90 15.85
N VAL A 160 6.08 5.38 14.60
CA VAL A 160 4.87 5.58 13.81
C VAL A 160 4.20 4.24 13.53
N MET A 161 5.00 3.23 13.20
CA MET A 161 4.51 1.88 12.93
C MET A 161 3.83 1.21 14.13
N GLY A 162 4.26 1.54 15.35
CA GLY A 162 3.62 1.06 16.58
C GLY A 162 2.33 1.79 16.95
N ALA A 163 2.13 3.02 16.45
CA ALA A 163 0.95 3.85 16.76
C ALA A 163 -0.16 3.73 15.71
N GLN A 164 0.19 3.46 14.46
CA GLN A 164 -0.76 3.34 13.36
C GLN A 164 -1.58 2.03 13.46
N LYS A 165 -2.88 2.10 13.11
CA LYS A 165 -3.81 0.94 13.17
C LYS A 165 -4.42 0.56 11.81
N GLY A 166 -3.92 1.13 10.72
CA GLY A 166 -4.44 0.91 9.38
C GLY A 166 -3.38 0.35 8.43
N SER A 167 -3.47 0.72 7.15
CA SER A 167 -2.61 0.19 6.11
C SER A 167 -2.00 1.29 5.25
N VAL A 168 -0.87 1.84 5.72
CA VAL A 168 -0.15 2.89 4.98
C VAL A 168 0.29 2.39 3.60
N ILE A 169 0.84 1.17 3.52
CA ILE A 169 1.35 0.62 2.25
C ILE A 169 0.24 0.53 1.20
N GLN A 170 -0.92 -0.02 1.57
CA GLN A 170 -2.05 -0.14 0.65
C GLN A 170 -2.60 1.25 0.29
N ASN A 171 -2.81 2.12 1.27
CA ASN A 171 -3.40 3.44 1.05
C ASN A 171 -2.55 4.30 0.11
N VAL A 172 -1.23 4.37 0.34
CA VAL A 172 -0.30 5.15 -0.49
C VAL A 172 -0.35 4.70 -1.95
N ILE A 173 -0.34 3.39 -2.18
CA ILE A 173 -0.33 2.84 -3.54
C ILE A 173 -1.70 3.05 -4.19
N GLU A 174 -2.81 2.78 -3.49
CA GLU A 174 -4.15 2.92 -4.07
C GLU A 174 -4.55 4.38 -4.32
N PHE A 175 -4.09 5.35 -3.51
CA PHE A 175 -4.25 6.76 -3.82
C PHE A 175 -3.46 7.18 -5.06
N HIS A 176 -2.27 6.61 -5.25
CA HIS A 176 -1.52 6.84 -6.48
C HIS A 176 -2.19 6.21 -7.70
N ASP A 177 -2.79 5.01 -7.57
CA ASP A 177 -3.59 4.39 -8.63
C ASP A 177 -4.70 5.35 -9.11
N GLU A 178 -5.41 5.97 -8.15
CA GLU A 178 -6.44 6.96 -8.44
C GLU A 178 -5.87 8.24 -9.08
N GLU A 179 -4.76 8.76 -8.57
CA GLU A 179 -4.09 9.94 -9.13
C GLU A 179 -3.70 9.73 -10.60
N MET A 180 -3.24 8.54 -10.96
CA MET A 180 -2.89 8.19 -12.35
C MET A 180 -4.12 8.19 -13.27
N ILE A 181 -5.27 7.75 -12.76
CA ILE A 181 -6.55 7.80 -13.49
C ILE A 181 -7.02 9.25 -13.66
N ASP A 182 -6.93 10.06 -12.59
CA ASP A 182 -7.28 11.48 -12.64
C ASP A 182 -6.42 12.23 -13.65
N LYS A 183 -5.10 11.93 -13.72
CA LYS A 183 -4.19 12.49 -14.73
C LYS A 183 -4.55 12.07 -16.15
N ALA A 184 -4.98 10.82 -16.36
CA ALA A 184 -5.41 10.35 -17.68
C ALA A 184 -6.70 11.08 -18.12
N LEU A 185 -7.70 11.15 -17.24
CA LEU A 185 -8.96 11.87 -17.47
C LEU A 185 -8.72 13.36 -17.75
N ALA A 186 -7.86 14.02 -16.97
CA ALA A 186 -7.53 15.44 -17.17
C ALA A 186 -6.86 15.73 -18.53
N LYS A 187 -6.15 14.74 -19.10
CA LYS A 187 -5.55 14.82 -20.44
C LYS A 187 -6.54 14.45 -21.56
N GLY A 188 -7.75 14.02 -21.22
CA GLY A 188 -8.71 13.47 -22.18
C GLY A 188 -8.36 12.06 -22.69
N ASP A 189 -7.42 11.37 -22.04
CA ASP A 189 -7.02 10.01 -22.40
C ASP A 189 -7.97 8.99 -21.74
N LEU A 190 -9.16 8.85 -22.33
CA LEU A 190 -10.20 7.98 -21.79
C LEU A 190 -9.83 6.50 -21.88
N ASP A 191 -9.07 6.10 -22.90
CA ASP A 191 -8.67 4.70 -23.08
C ASP A 191 -7.69 4.27 -21.99
N GLU A 192 -6.72 5.11 -21.64
CA GLU A 192 -5.82 4.84 -20.52
C GLU A 192 -6.56 4.87 -19.18
N ALA A 193 -7.47 5.82 -18.97
CA ALA A 193 -8.27 5.90 -17.75
C ALA A 193 -9.12 4.62 -17.55
N LYS A 194 -9.75 4.11 -18.62
CA LYS A 194 -10.48 2.83 -18.61
C LYS A 194 -9.56 1.66 -18.30
N ARG A 195 -8.42 1.57 -18.99
CA ARG A 195 -7.45 0.48 -18.80
C ARG A 195 -7.01 0.39 -17.34
N LEU A 196 -6.69 1.52 -16.72
CA LEU A 196 -6.27 1.59 -15.32
C LEU A 196 -7.45 1.27 -14.37
N ALA A 197 -8.58 1.98 -14.50
CA ALA A 197 -9.70 1.84 -13.56
C ALA A 197 -10.29 0.43 -13.56
N PHE A 198 -10.55 -0.17 -14.73
CA PHE A 198 -11.18 -1.49 -14.81
C PHE A 198 -10.23 -2.64 -14.49
N ALA A 199 -8.91 -2.44 -14.61
CA ALA A 199 -7.94 -3.42 -14.12
C ALA A 199 -7.97 -3.53 -12.58
N HIS A 200 -8.15 -2.41 -11.88
CA HIS A 200 -8.23 -2.40 -10.43
C HIS A 200 -9.63 -2.73 -9.89
N ALA A 201 -10.67 -2.22 -10.55
CA ALA A 201 -12.08 -2.41 -10.26
C ALA A 201 -12.84 -3.00 -11.47
N PRO A 202 -12.69 -4.32 -11.74
CA PRO A 202 -13.36 -4.95 -12.87
C PRO A 202 -14.88 -4.85 -12.76
N VAL A 203 -15.54 -4.60 -13.90
CA VAL A 203 -17.01 -4.45 -14.02
C VAL A 203 -17.71 -5.71 -13.51
N GLU A 204 -17.23 -6.87 -13.95
CA GLU A 204 -17.70 -8.18 -13.51
C GLU A 204 -16.56 -8.99 -12.91
N GLN A 205 -16.88 -9.75 -11.86
CA GLN A 205 -15.94 -10.64 -11.21
C GLN A 205 -16.43 -12.07 -11.33
N VAL A 206 -15.91 -12.78 -12.34
CA VAL A 206 -16.26 -14.17 -12.62
C VAL A 206 -15.37 -15.08 -11.78
N ARG A 207 -15.97 -16.13 -11.20
CA ARG A 207 -15.23 -17.18 -10.49
C ARG A 207 -14.41 -17.98 -11.51
N PRO A 208 -13.08 -18.08 -11.38
CA PRO A 208 -12.27 -18.98 -12.21
C PRO A 208 -12.70 -20.44 -12.06
N GLU A 209 -12.55 -21.25 -13.11
CA GLU A 209 -12.96 -22.66 -13.12
C GLU A 209 -12.20 -23.50 -12.07
N ASP A 210 -10.93 -23.17 -11.85
CA ASP A 210 -10.03 -23.79 -10.87
C ASP A 210 -10.14 -23.16 -9.46
N ALA A 211 -11.02 -22.17 -9.28
CA ALA A 211 -11.09 -21.45 -8.03
C ALA A 211 -11.61 -22.32 -6.88
N PRO A 212 -11.04 -22.19 -5.67
CA PRO A 212 -11.46 -22.98 -4.52
C PRO A 212 -12.93 -22.72 -4.18
N ARG A 213 -13.56 -23.68 -3.49
CA ARG A 213 -15.00 -23.62 -3.16
C ARG A 213 -15.41 -22.36 -2.38
N ASN A 214 -14.48 -21.77 -1.65
CA ASN A 214 -14.66 -20.54 -0.87
C ASN A 214 -14.19 -19.27 -1.61
N TRP A 215 -14.04 -19.32 -2.93
CA TRP A 215 -13.73 -18.14 -3.73
C TRP A 215 -14.77 -17.03 -3.47
N LYS A 216 -14.27 -15.81 -3.27
CA LYS A 216 -15.08 -14.62 -3.11
C LYS A 216 -14.58 -13.57 -4.10
N PRO A 217 -15.47 -12.73 -4.63
CA PRO A 217 -15.04 -11.59 -5.43
C PRO A 217 -14.09 -10.71 -4.62
N LYS A 218 -13.10 -10.13 -5.32
CA LYS A 218 -12.22 -9.10 -4.81
C LYS A 218 -13.06 -7.96 -4.23
N LYS A 219 -12.81 -7.65 -2.97
CA LYS A 219 -13.38 -6.48 -2.32
C LYS A 219 -12.76 -5.24 -2.95
N LEU A 220 -13.59 -4.42 -3.60
CA LEU A 220 -13.14 -3.17 -4.20
C LEU A 220 -12.99 -2.09 -3.12
N THR A 221 -11.86 -1.39 -3.17
CA THR A 221 -11.52 -0.33 -2.22
C THR A 221 -12.12 1.00 -2.64
N VAL A 222 -12.10 1.97 -1.73
CA VAL A 222 -12.67 3.31 -1.98
C VAL A 222 -11.98 4.01 -3.16
N PRO A 223 -10.64 4.10 -3.23
CA PRO A 223 -9.97 4.75 -4.36
C PRO A 223 -10.31 4.09 -5.70
N HIS A 224 -10.35 2.75 -5.77
CA HIS A 224 -10.63 2.03 -7.02
C HIS A 224 -12.09 2.18 -7.47
N LEU A 225 -13.06 2.14 -6.55
CA LEU A 225 -14.47 2.39 -6.90
C LEU A 225 -14.72 3.84 -7.29
N ARG A 226 -14.11 4.80 -6.58
CA ARG A 226 -14.22 6.22 -6.90
C ARG A 226 -13.64 6.52 -8.27
N SER A 227 -12.48 5.97 -8.58
CA SER A 227 -11.86 6.07 -9.90
C SER A 227 -12.74 5.50 -11.00
N ARG A 228 -13.37 4.33 -10.76
CA ARG A 228 -14.30 3.73 -11.72
C ARG A 228 -15.54 4.60 -11.93
N ALA A 229 -16.09 5.20 -10.87
CA ALA A 229 -17.19 6.15 -10.98
C ALA A 229 -16.82 7.37 -11.84
N LYS A 230 -15.60 7.91 -11.69
CA LYS A 230 -15.09 9.02 -12.53
C LYS A 230 -14.99 8.61 -13.99
N VAL A 231 -14.52 7.40 -14.28
CA VAL A 231 -14.43 6.87 -15.64
C VAL A 231 -15.82 6.65 -16.25
N TYR A 232 -16.77 6.07 -15.52
CA TYR A 232 -18.15 5.93 -15.99
C TYR A 232 -18.81 7.29 -16.28
N LEU A 233 -18.59 8.28 -15.41
CA LEU A 233 -19.05 9.64 -15.66
C LEU A 233 -18.48 10.20 -16.97
N ALA A 234 -17.17 10.02 -17.22
CA ALA A 234 -16.52 10.45 -18.45
C ALA A 234 -17.01 9.68 -19.70
N MET A 235 -17.50 8.45 -19.52
CA MET A 235 -18.12 7.64 -20.59
C MET A 235 -19.58 8.00 -20.86
N GLY A 236 -20.22 8.82 -20.02
CA GLY A 236 -21.67 9.05 -20.06
C GLY A 236 -22.49 7.86 -19.50
N GLU A 237 -21.86 6.90 -18.84
CA GLU A 237 -22.55 5.76 -18.20
C GLU A 237 -23.07 6.15 -16.82
N LEU A 238 -23.97 7.12 -16.77
CA LEU A 238 -24.33 7.82 -15.53
C LEU A 238 -24.94 6.92 -14.46
N LYS A 239 -25.74 5.91 -14.85
CA LYS A 239 -26.30 4.93 -13.90
C LYS A 239 -25.22 4.07 -13.24
N ALA A 240 -24.20 3.68 -13.99
CA ALA A 240 -23.06 2.91 -13.46
C ALA A 240 -22.20 3.80 -12.54
N ALA A 241 -21.94 5.05 -12.96
CA ALA A 241 -21.26 6.04 -12.13
C ALA A 241 -21.98 6.28 -10.78
N GLN A 242 -23.31 6.40 -10.82
CA GLN A 242 -24.15 6.60 -9.64
C GLN A 242 -24.08 5.40 -8.67
N ALA A 243 -24.12 4.18 -9.20
CA ALA A 243 -24.03 2.97 -8.38
C ALA A 243 -22.70 2.91 -7.60
N ASP A 244 -21.58 3.14 -8.29
CA ASP A 244 -20.26 3.14 -7.68
C ASP A 244 -20.08 4.27 -6.66
N ILE A 245 -20.43 5.51 -7.01
CA ILE A 245 -20.24 6.65 -6.10
C ILE A 245 -21.12 6.55 -4.86
N GLN A 246 -22.30 5.94 -4.97
CA GLN A 246 -23.16 5.72 -3.81
C GLN A 246 -22.54 4.70 -2.85
N GLU A 247 -21.92 3.63 -3.35
CA GLU A 247 -21.18 2.68 -2.51
C GLU A 247 -19.99 3.36 -1.81
N VAL A 248 -19.24 4.18 -2.56
CA VAL A 248 -18.12 4.97 -2.01
C VAL A 248 -18.60 5.91 -0.91
N TYR A 249 -19.64 6.70 -1.17
CA TYR A 249 -20.22 7.63 -0.21
C TYR A 249 -20.61 6.93 1.11
N LEU A 250 -21.28 5.78 1.04
CA LEU A 250 -21.67 5.03 2.23
C LEU A 250 -20.44 4.57 3.04
N LYS A 251 -19.40 4.06 2.38
CA LYS A 251 -18.15 3.63 3.03
C LYS A 251 -17.44 4.81 3.71
N VAL A 252 -17.23 5.90 2.99
CA VAL A 252 -16.49 7.07 3.50
C VAL A 252 -17.28 7.79 4.59
N ASN A 253 -18.60 7.97 4.42
CA ASN A 253 -19.44 8.59 5.44
C ASN A 253 -19.50 7.76 6.74
N THR A 254 -19.54 6.43 6.63
CA THR A 254 -19.47 5.54 7.80
C THR A 254 -18.11 5.69 8.52
N ALA A 255 -17.01 5.76 7.77
CA ALA A 255 -15.68 5.97 8.33
C ALA A 255 -15.55 7.34 9.02
N ALA A 256 -16.01 8.41 8.36
CA ALA A 256 -16.06 9.77 8.90
C ALA A 256 -16.89 9.86 10.19
N GLY A 257 -18.05 9.22 10.22
CA GLY A 257 -18.89 9.11 11.42
C GLY A 257 -18.18 8.38 12.57
N TYR A 258 -17.49 7.27 12.27
CA TYR A 258 -16.75 6.49 13.26
C TYR A 258 -15.61 7.27 13.95
N ILE A 259 -14.94 8.17 13.21
CA ILE A 259 -13.91 9.08 13.74
C ILE A 259 -14.48 10.43 14.20
N SER A 260 -15.79 10.62 14.04
CA SER A 260 -16.55 11.83 14.37
C SER A 260 -15.88 13.08 13.81
N MET A 261 -15.51 13.04 12.53
CA MET A 261 -14.79 14.10 11.84
C MET A 261 -15.10 14.04 10.36
N ARG A 262 -15.29 15.21 9.74
CA ARG A 262 -15.41 15.34 8.30
C ARG A 262 -14.01 15.33 7.67
N THR A 263 -13.80 14.45 6.71
CA THR A 263 -12.52 14.24 6.03
C THR A 263 -12.55 14.87 4.64
N GLU A 264 -11.39 15.25 4.11
CA GLU A 264 -11.23 15.68 2.71
C GLU A 264 -11.78 14.61 1.75
N GLU A 265 -11.49 13.33 2.01
CA GLU A 265 -12.03 12.19 1.25
C GLU A 265 -13.57 12.20 1.19
N LEU A 266 -14.25 12.57 2.28
CA LEU A 266 -15.72 12.68 2.31
C LEU A 266 -16.19 13.85 1.46
N GLU A 267 -15.52 15.00 1.53
CA GLU A 267 -15.86 16.20 0.77
C GLU A 267 -15.71 15.98 -0.74
N GLU A 268 -14.59 15.39 -1.18
CA GLU A 268 -14.36 15.01 -2.56
C GLU A 268 -15.42 14.02 -3.07
N THR A 269 -15.77 13.05 -2.25
CA THR A 269 -16.79 12.04 -2.59
C THR A 269 -18.17 12.66 -2.74
N GLU A 270 -18.55 13.57 -1.85
CA GLU A 270 -19.81 14.30 -1.92
C GLU A 270 -19.87 15.22 -3.15
N ALA A 271 -18.77 15.89 -3.49
CA ALA A 271 -18.67 16.72 -4.68
C ALA A 271 -18.86 15.88 -5.96
N LEU A 272 -18.14 14.77 -6.10
CA LEU A 272 -18.27 13.87 -7.25
C LEU A 272 -19.69 13.29 -7.35
N LYS A 273 -20.28 12.89 -6.22
CA LYS A 273 -21.66 12.41 -6.17
C LYS A 273 -22.63 13.48 -6.67
N ALA A 274 -22.49 14.73 -6.21
CA ALA A 274 -23.34 15.83 -6.65
C ALA A 274 -23.19 16.08 -8.17
N THR A 275 -21.97 16.02 -8.71
CA THR A 275 -21.73 16.12 -10.15
C THR A 275 -22.45 15.03 -10.93
N ILE A 276 -22.39 13.77 -10.49
CA ILE A 276 -23.06 12.64 -11.16
C ILE A 276 -24.57 12.78 -11.11
N LEU A 277 -25.14 13.18 -9.97
CA LEU A 277 -26.59 13.39 -9.83
C LEU A 277 -27.08 14.53 -10.72
N ALA A 278 -26.35 15.65 -10.75
CA ALA A 278 -26.67 16.78 -11.62
C ALA A 278 -26.54 16.47 -13.12
N ALA A 279 -25.70 15.50 -13.49
CA ALA A 279 -25.62 15.00 -14.86
C ALA A 279 -26.84 14.12 -15.20
N LEU A 280 -27.27 13.24 -14.27
CA LEU A 280 -28.44 12.39 -14.45
C LEU A 280 -29.73 13.21 -14.65
N GLU A 281 -29.93 14.24 -13.82
CA GLU A 281 -31.09 15.14 -13.92
C GLU A 281 -31.18 15.90 -15.25
N LYS A 282 -30.08 15.98 -16.02
CA LYS A 282 -30.07 16.62 -17.35
C LYS A 282 -30.33 15.65 -18.49
N GLU A 283 -30.23 14.35 -18.25
CA GLU A 283 -30.56 13.30 -19.23
C GLU A 283 -32.04 12.86 -19.16
N GLU A 284 -32.71 13.13 -18.04
CA GLU A 284 -34.17 12.94 -17.83
C GLU A 284 -35.00 14.11 -18.37
#